data_AF-A0A6B2VFW1-F1
#
_entry.id   AF-A0A6B2VFW1-F1
#
_cell.length_a   1.000
_cell.length_b   1.000
_cell.length_c   1.000
_cell.angle_alpha   90.00
_cell.angle_beta   90.00
_cell.angle_gamma   90.00
#
_symmetry.space_group_name_H-M   'P 1'
#
loop_
_entity.id
_entity.type
_entity.pdbx_description
1 polymer ?
#
loop_
_entity_poly.entity_id
_entity_poly.type
_entity_poly.pdbx_seq_one_letter_code
_entity_poly.pdbx_strand_id
1 'polypeptide(L)'
;RVAAAPACPQFADKVEAAADRRVDVGRITPAPAWRTTCGTLWRNDNRAPETVFPEGFWPRDVLRGQYDVEQYVLVNQPSPYVSTTYDHDLYKTWKSAYNYYIDAPGGVDVNKTIGTTHKWADQVEVAFPGGIARRYVVGACPIDKATKTEILSRCESNPYYEPWH
;
A
#
# COMPACT_ATOMS: atom_id res chain seq x y z
N ARG A 1 -21.80 12.72 22.08
CA ARG A 1 -21.30 13.56 20.96
C ARG A 1 -20.09 12.85 20.39
N VAL A 2 -20.08 12.53 19.09
CA VAL A 2 -18.91 11.97 18.42
C VAL A 2 -17.92 13.12 18.18
N ALA A 3 -16.67 12.96 18.62
CA ALA A 3 -15.62 13.92 18.33
C ALA A 3 -15.22 13.82 16.84
N ALA A 4 -14.98 14.95 16.19
CA ALA A 4 -14.46 14.95 14.82
C ALA A 4 -13.02 14.40 14.80
N ALA A 5 -12.67 13.64 13.76
CA ALA A 5 -11.32 13.14 13.58
C ALA A 5 -10.33 14.32 13.38
N PRO A 6 -9.13 14.27 13.97
CA PRO A 6 -8.10 15.29 13.73
C PRO A 6 -7.56 15.22 12.30
N ALA A 7 -6.84 16.27 11.89
CA ALA A 7 -6.13 16.29 10.61
C ALA A 7 -4.89 15.37 10.65
N CYS A 8 -4.51 14.84 9.49
CA CYS A 8 -3.36 13.95 9.35
C CYS A 8 -2.02 14.71 9.33
N PRO A 9 -0.98 14.24 10.05
CA PRO A 9 0.37 14.79 9.91
C PRO A 9 0.87 14.70 8.47
N GLN A 10 1.61 15.71 8.01
CA GLN A 10 2.18 15.78 6.67
C GLN A 10 3.70 15.84 6.76
N PHE A 11 4.37 15.04 5.94
CA PHE A 11 5.84 15.00 5.89
C PHE A 11 6.35 15.72 4.64
N ALA A 12 7.49 16.41 4.78
CA ALA A 12 8.15 17.07 3.65
C ALA A 12 8.69 16.04 2.64
N ASP A 13 9.22 14.92 3.15
CA ASP A 13 9.62 13.77 2.34
C ASP A 13 8.37 13.03 1.80
N LYS A 14 8.22 13.01 0.47
CA LYS A 14 7.09 12.38 -0.21
C LYS A 14 7.12 10.85 -0.15
N VAL A 15 8.28 10.28 0.13
CA VAL A 15 8.49 8.83 0.26
C VAL A 15 8.95 8.47 1.67
N GLU A 16 8.46 9.20 2.68
CA GLU A 16 8.75 8.90 4.10
C GLU A 16 8.44 7.44 4.48
N ALA A 17 7.44 6.84 3.83
CA ALA A 17 7.08 5.45 4.02
C ALA A 17 8.05 4.43 3.40
N ALA A 18 8.98 4.83 2.52
CA ALA A 18 9.75 3.90 1.69
C ALA A 18 10.64 2.94 2.50
N ALA A 19 10.54 1.64 2.18
CA ALA A 19 11.48 0.62 2.63
C ALA A 19 12.81 0.73 1.87
N ASP A 20 12.75 0.99 0.56
CA ASP A 20 13.91 1.24 -0.30
C ASP A 20 14.03 2.73 -0.61
N ARG A 21 14.92 3.40 0.13
CA ARG A 21 15.19 4.85 0.01
C ARG A 21 15.94 5.24 -1.27
N ARG A 22 16.30 4.29 -2.15
CA ARG A 22 16.93 4.60 -3.45
C ARG A 22 15.92 4.99 -4.55
N VAL A 23 14.62 4.96 -4.24
CA VAL A 23 13.58 5.38 -5.18
C VAL A 23 13.78 6.85 -5.59
N ASP A 24 13.64 7.12 -6.89
CA ASP A 24 13.78 8.46 -7.44
C ASP A 24 12.41 9.04 -7.77
N VAL A 25 11.92 9.91 -6.90
CA VAL A 25 10.61 10.57 -7.04
C VAL A 25 10.52 11.39 -8.33
N GLY A 26 11.63 11.92 -8.84
CA GLY A 26 11.66 12.73 -10.06
C GLY A 26 11.37 11.93 -11.34
N ARG A 27 11.41 10.60 -11.28
CA ARG A 27 11.14 9.72 -12.42
C ARG A 27 9.68 9.30 -12.54
N ILE A 28 8.87 9.54 -11.52
CA ILE A 28 7.45 9.12 -11.49
C ILE A 28 6.68 9.88 -12.57
N THR A 29 5.97 9.14 -13.42
CA THR A 29 5.08 9.71 -14.45
C THR A 29 3.68 9.08 -14.39
N PRO A 30 2.62 9.83 -14.73
CA PRO A 30 2.59 11.29 -14.86
C PRO A 30 2.82 11.97 -13.50
N ALA A 31 2.68 13.30 -13.44
CA ALA A 31 2.86 14.04 -12.19
C ALA A 31 1.98 13.45 -11.06
N PRO A 32 2.57 12.95 -9.96
CA PRO A 32 1.83 12.17 -8.98
C PRO A 32 0.91 13.05 -8.11
N ALA A 33 -0.33 12.60 -7.96
CA ALA A 33 -1.23 13.11 -6.94
C ALA A 33 -1.00 12.36 -5.62
N TRP A 34 -0.28 12.98 -4.69
CA TRP A 34 0.02 12.38 -3.39
C TRP A 34 -1.22 12.29 -2.50
N ARG A 35 -1.43 11.13 -1.86
CA ARG A 35 -2.41 10.95 -0.79
C ARG A 35 -1.99 11.78 0.43
N THR A 36 -2.93 12.55 0.96
CA THR A 36 -2.75 13.39 2.15
C THR A 36 -3.54 12.91 3.37
N THR A 37 -4.41 11.91 3.19
CA THR A 37 -5.10 11.24 4.30
C THR A 37 -4.19 10.20 4.95
N CYS A 38 -4.55 9.78 6.16
CA CYS A 38 -3.80 8.85 7.02
C CYS A 38 -4.65 7.67 7.49
N GLY A 39 -5.82 7.46 6.89
CA GLY A 39 -6.63 6.28 7.18
C GLY A 39 -5.93 5.00 6.75
N THR A 40 -6.28 3.88 7.40
CA THR A 40 -5.77 2.56 7.07
C THR A 40 -5.92 2.25 5.59
N LEU A 41 -4.89 1.61 5.03
CA LEU A 41 -4.90 1.02 3.70
C LEU A 41 -4.71 -0.48 3.81
N TRP A 42 -5.03 -1.19 2.74
CA TRP A 42 -4.92 -2.64 2.68
C TRP A 42 -4.02 -3.12 1.56
N ARG A 43 -3.37 -4.25 1.78
CA ARG A 43 -2.58 -4.93 0.76
C ARG A 43 -2.82 -6.42 0.80
N ASN A 44 -3.13 -6.99 -0.36
CA ASN A 44 -3.26 -8.43 -0.49
C ASN A 44 -1.92 -9.02 -0.93
N ASP A 45 -1.37 -9.95 -0.16
CA ASP A 45 -0.06 -10.56 -0.46
C ASP A 45 -0.08 -12.06 -0.12
N ASN A 46 0.79 -12.82 -0.77
CA ASN A 46 0.95 -14.26 -0.53
C ASN A 46 2.11 -14.55 0.43
N ARG A 47 3.01 -13.61 0.64
CA ARG A 47 4.06 -13.72 1.66
C ARG A 47 3.43 -13.70 3.04
N ALA A 48 3.95 -14.53 3.92
CA ALA A 48 3.44 -14.68 5.28
C ALA A 48 4.00 -13.58 6.22
N PRO A 49 3.31 -13.31 7.35
CA PRO A 49 3.72 -12.27 8.29
C PRO A 49 5.15 -12.42 8.79
N GLU A 50 5.67 -13.64 8.93
CA GLU A 50 7.03 -13.92 9.38
C GLU A 50 8.10 -13.41 8.41
N THR A 51 7.73 -13.20 7.13
CA THR A 51 8.59 -12.54 6.14
C THR A 51 8.34 -11.03 6.10
N VAL A 52 7.07 -10.61 6.07
CA VAL A 52 6.73 -9.20 5.85
C VAL A 52 7.02 -8.33 7.07
N PHE A 53 6.73 -8.78 8.28
CA PHE A 53 6.92 -7.99 9.50
C PHE A 53 8.39 -7.59 9.75
N PRO A 54 9.40 -8.47 9.61
CA PRO A 54 10.79 -8.05 9.80
C PRO A 54 11.35 -7.14 8.69
N GLU A 55 10.83 -7.24 7.46
CA GLU A 55 11.41 -6.59 6.27
C GLU A 55 10.65 -5.34 5.80
N GLY A 56 9.33 -5.34 5.97
CA GLY A 56 8.41 -4.44 5.28
C GLY A 56 8.06 -4.93 3.86
N PHE A 57 7.38 -4.07 3.09
CA PHE A 57 7.11 -4.34 1.70
C PHE A 57 8.14 -3.67 0.81
N TRP A 58 9.09 -4.45 0.31
CA TRP A 58 10.04 -3.99 -0.68
C TRP A 58 9.43 -3.98 -2.09
N PRO A 59 9.70 -2.94 -2.90
CA PRO A 59 9.35 -2.92 -4.31
C PRO A 59 10.21 -3.90 -5.10
N ARG A 60 9.81 -4.23 -6.33
CA ARG A 60 10.53 -5.21 -7.15
C ARG A 60 11.81 -4.62 -7.76
N ASP A 61 11.78 -3.36 -8.22
CA ASP A 61 12.94 -2.72 -8.84
C ASP A 61 12.82 -1.18 -8.80
N VAL A 62 13.57 -0.54 -7.90
CA VAL A 62 13.65 0.93 -7.84
C VAL A 62 14.62 1.54 -8.85
N LEU A 63 15.51 0.77 -9.45
CA LEU A 63 16.57 1.31 -10.31
C LEU A 63 16.16 1.28 -11.77
N ARG A 64 15.60 0.17 -12.24
CA ARG A 64 15.24 -0.07 -13.66
C ARG A 64 13.77 -0.42 -13.87
N GLY A 65 12.98 -0.45 -12.80
CA GLY A 65 11.55 -0.76 -12.87
C GLY A 65 10.73 0.31 -13.60
N GLN A 66 9.46 -0.01 -13.84
CA GLN A 66 8.49 0.87 -14.48
C GLN A 66 8.05 2.00 -13.56
N TYR A 67 8.50 3.22 -13.82
CA TYR A 67 8.10 4.42 -13.07
C TYR A 67 6.81 5.06 -13.60
N ASP A 68 6.34 4.70 -14.78
CA ASP A 68 5.04 5.18 -15.24
C ASP A 68 3.90 4.45 -14.51
N VAL A 69 3.10 5.21 -13.76
CA VAL A 69 2.00 4.72 -12.92
C VAL A 69 0.93 4.05 -13.77
N GLU A 70 0.58 4.62 -14.93
CA GLU A 70 -0.44 4.03 -15.81
C GLU A 70 0.06 2.68 -16.38
N GLN A 71 1.28 2.63 -16.90
CA GLN A 71 1.87 1.39 -17.41
C GLN A 71 2.01 0.32 -16.32
N TYR A 72 2.38 0.73 -15.10
CA TYR A 72 2.44 -0.16 -13.95
C TYR A 72 1.08 -0.81 -13.64
N VAL A 73 0.03 0.02 -13.51
CA VAL A 73 -1.33 -0.42 -13.19
C VAL A 73 -1.90 -1.35 -14.26
N LEU A 74 -1.60 -1.09 -15.53
CA LEU A 74 -2.14 -1.89 -16.64
C LEU A 74 -1.47 -3.27 -16.80
N VAL A 75 -0.15 -3.36 -16.61
CA VAL A 75 0.64 -4.54 -17.04
C VAL A 75 1.24 -5.32 -15.85
N ASN A 76 1.28 -4.74 -14.65
CA ASN A 76 1.85 -5.38 -13.44
C ASN A 76 3.28 -5.94 -13.65
N GLN A 77 4.16 -5.10 -14.18
CA GLN A 77 5.58 -5.40 -14.40
C GLN A 77 6.45 -4.96 -13.21
N PRO A 78 7.72 -5.43 -13.09
CA PRO A 78 8.64 -4.94 -12.05
C PRO A 78 8.70 -3.41 -12.01
N SER A 79 8.50 -2.84 -10.82
CA SER A 79 8.31 -1.41 -10.62
C SER A 79 8.90 -0.96 -9.26
N PRO A 80 9.07 0.36 -9.05
CA PRO A 80 9.45 0.92 -7.76
C PRO A 80 8.27 0.94 -6.77
N TYR A 81 7.09 0.46 -7.17
CA TYR A 81 5.85 0.62 -6.42
C TYR A 81 5.48 -0.64 -5.65
N VAL A 82 4.87 -0.42 -4.49
CA VAL A 82 4.07 -1.41 -3.78
C VAL A 82 2.63 -0.93 -3.78
N SER A 83 1.73 -1.65 -4.46
CA SER A 83 0.30 -1.36 -4.44
C SER A 83 -0.32 -1.63 -3.08
N THR A 84 -1.22 -0.74 -2.71
CA THR A 84 -2.19 -0.86 -1.62
C THR A 84 -3.53 -0.32 -2.09
N THR A 85 -4.58 -0.46 -1.30
CA THR A 85 -5.92 0.01 -1.66
C THR A 85 -6.59 0.70 -0.48
N TYR A 86 -7.49 1.63 -0.78
CA TYR A 86 -8.44 2.17 0.19
C TYR A 86 -9.56 1.19 0.54
N ASP A 87 -9.80 0.15 -0.28
CA ASP A 87 -10.87 -0.81 -0.07
C ASP A 87 -10.39 -2.00 0.78
N HIS A 88 -10.87 -2.05 2.02
CA HIS A 88 -10.69 -3.18 2.92
C HIS A 88 -11.03 -4.51 2.26
N ASP A 89 -12.10 -4.56 1.46
CA ASP A 89 -12.69 -5.78 0.92
C ASP A 89 -12.11 -6.23 -0.41
N LEU A 90 -11.12 -5.50 -0.96
CA LEU A 90 -10.51 -5.86 -2.25
C LEU A 90 -9.89 -7.27 -2.22
N TYR A 91 -9.52 -7.77 -1.03
CA TYR A 91 -9.03 -9.14 -0.84
C TYR A 91 -10.04 -10.21 -1.29
N LYS A 92 -11.35 -9.91 -1.36
CA LYS A 92 -12.39 -10.82 -1.84
C LYS A 92 -12.32 -11.05 -3.35
N THR A 93 -11.72 -10.10 -4.07
CA THR A 93 -11.49 -10.16 -5.52
C THR A 93 -10.26 -11.00 -5.84
N TRP A 94 -9.23 -10.94 -4.99
CA TRP A 94 -7.94 -11.58 -5.22
C TRP A 94 -7.79 -12.91 -4.45
N LYS A 95 -7.09 -13.90 -5.03
CA LYS A 95 -6.85 -15.20 -4.38
C LYS A 95 -5.62 -15.19 -3.44
N SER A 96 -5.36 -14.06 -2.79
CA SER A 96 -4.22 -13.87 -1.91
C SER A 96 -4.36 -14.64 -0.59
N ALA A 97 -3.24 -14.91 0.08
CA ALA A 97 -3.25 -15.64 1.36
C ALA A 97 -3.52 -14.74 2.56
N TYR A 98 -3.13 -13.46 2.49
CA TYR A 98 -3.24 -12.51 3.60
C TYR A 98 -3.79 -11.16 3.13
N ASN A 99 -4.53 -10.52 4.03
CA ASN A 99 -4.87 -9.11 3.97
C ASN A 99 -4.04 -8.36 5.02
N TYR A 100 -3.18 -7.47 4.57
CA TYR A 100 -2.32 -6.66 5.42
C TYR A 100 -2.96 -5.30 5.67
N TYR A 101 -2.85 -4.85 6.91
CA TYR A 101 -3.31 -3.55 7.38
C TYR A 101 -2.13 -2.61 7.42
N ILE A 102 -2.26 -1.45 6.77
CA ILE A 102 -1.16 -0.50 6.57
C ILE A 102 -1.59 0.87 7.09
N ASP A 103 -0.75 1.44 7.95
CA ASP A 103 -0.85 2.82 8.41
C ASP A 103 0.44 3.54 8.03
N ALA A 104 0.46 4.10 6.82
CA ALA A 104 1.62 4.75 6.23
C ALA A 104 1.28 6.17 5.75
N PRO A 105 2.18 7.15 5.91
CA PRO A 105 2.02 8.47 5.31
C PRO A 105 2.25 8.44 3.80
N GLY A 106 1.52 9.29 3.06
CA GLY A 106 1.75 9.49 1.63
C GLY A 106 1.24 8.34 0.75
N GLY A 107 2.02 8.03 -0.29
CA GLY A 107 1.63 7.17 -1.41
C GLY A 107 1.00 7.97 -2.56
N VAL A 108 1.13 7.46 -3.79
CA VAL A 108 0.53 8.05 -4.99
C VAL A 108 -0.88 7.52 -5.14
N ASP A 109 -1.88 8.41 -5.07
CA ASP A 109 -3.28 8.08 -5.33
C ASP A 109 -3.46 7.87 -6.85
N VAL A 110 -3.63 6.62 -7.26
CA VAL A 110 -3.62 6.23 -8.68
C VAL A 110 -4.76 6.91 -9.42
N ASN A 111 -5.98 6.81 -8.91
CA ASN A 111 -7.16 7.37 -9.55
C ASN A 111 -7.09 8.90 -9.69
N LYS A 112 -6.48 9.60 -8.72
CA LYS A 112 -6.24 11.05 -8.84
C LYS A 112 -5.10 11.39 -9.79
N THR A 113 -4.17 10.46 -10.03
CA THR A 113 -2.99 10.67 -10.88
C THR A 113 -3.30 10.39 -12.36
N ILE A 114 -3.99 9.29 -12.66
CA ILE A 114 -4.26 8.82 -14.04
C ILE A 114 -5.75 8.83 -14.41
N GLY A 115 -6.62 9.34 -13.53
CA GLY A 115 -8.07 9.37 -13.72
C GLY A 115 -8.75 8.05 -13.32
N THR A 116 -10.07 7.98 -13.48
CA THR A 116 -10.90 6.84 -13.05
C THR A 116 -11.48 6.03 -14.21
N THR A 117 -11.03 6.27 -15.45
CA THR A 117 -11.56 5.61 -16.66
C THR A 117 -10.80 4.34 -17.05
N HIS A 118 -9.69 4.03 -16.37
CA HIS A 118 -8.91 2.82 -16.65
C HIS A 118 -9.57 1.56 -16.06
N LYS A 119 -9.22 0.40 -16.61
CA LYS A 119 -9.78 -0.93 -16.28
C LYS A 119 -9.77 -1.28 -14.78
N TRP A 120 -8.88 -0.65 -14.01
CA TRP A 120 -8.60 -1.01 -12.62
C TRP A 120 -8.99 0.08 -11.61
N ALA A 121 -9.77 1.09 -12.03
CA ALA A 121 -10.14 2.21 -11.17
C ALA A 121 -10.90 1.79 -9.91
N ASP A 122 -11.68 0.69 -9.98
CA ASP A 122 -12.42 0.13 -8.84
C ASP A 122 -11.50 -0.45 -7.75
N GLN A 123 -10.22 -0.67 -8.04
CA GLN A 123 -9.25 -1.08 -7.02
C GLN A 123 -8.88 0.04 -6.05
N VAL A 124 -9.21 1.30 -6.38
CA VAL A 124 -8.94 2.49 -5.55
C VAL A 124 -7.52 2.46 -4.98
N GLU A 125 -6.56 2.32 -5.88
CA GLU A 125 -5.17 2.00 -5.54
C GLU A 125 -4.41 3.22 -5.00
N VAL A 126 -3.56 2.96 -4.00
CA VAL A 126 -2.46 3.85 -3.59
C VAL A 126 -1.14 3.11 -3.81
N ALA A 127 -0.31 3.63 -4.71
CA ALA A 127 1.00 3.07 -5.05
C ALA A 127 2.11 3.73 -4.23
N PHE A 128 2.86 2.95 -3.45
CA PHE A 128 3.97 3.45 -2.63
C PHE A 128 5.32 3.33 -3.34
N PRO A 129 5.93 4.44 -3.81
CA PRO A 129 7.26 4.41 -4.41
C PRO A 129 8.31 4.12 -3.33
N GLY A 130 9.22 3.18 -3.60
CA GLY A 130 10.17 2.69 -2.60
C GLY A 130 9.55 1.69 -1.61
N GLY A 131 8.28 1.33 -1.79
CA GLY A 131 7.58 0.40 -0.94
C GLY A 131 7.22 0.96 0.44
N ILE A 132 7.10 0.08 1.43
CA ILE A 132 6.54 0.41 2.75
C ILE A 132 7.42 -0.20 3.84
N ALA A 133 8.07 0.65 4.63
CA ALA A 133 8.89 0.23 5.75
C ALA A 133 8.03 -0.51 6.79
N ARG A 134 8.62 -1.52 7.44
CA ARG A 134 7.90 -2.38 8.39
C ARG A 134 7.16 -1.65 9.50
N ARG A 135 7.68 -0.48 9.92
CA ARG A 135 7.08 0.32 10.99
C ARG A 135 5.68 0.85 10.66
N TYR A 136 5.31 0.86 9.37
CA TYR A 136 4.01 1.30 8.88
C TYR A 136 3.06 0.15 8.54
N VAL A 137 3.48 -1.11 8.75
CA VAL A 137 2.61 -2.28 8.62
C VAL A 137 2.01 -2.57 9.99
N VAL A 138 0.70 -2.47 10.13
CA VAL A 138 -0.01 -2.65 11.42
C VAL A 138 -0.09 -4.13 11.79
N GLY A 139 -0.39 -4.98 10.81
CA GLY A 139 -0.65 -6.39 11.04
C GLY A 139 -1.20 -7.07 9.79
N ALA A 140 -1.64 -8.32 9.96
CA ALA A 140 -2.18 -9.12 8.87
C ALA A 140 -3.26 -10.08 9.37
N CYS A 141 -4.25 -10.33 8.52
CA CYS A 141 -5.25 -11.37 8.72
C CYS A 141 -5.13 -12.41 7.58
N PRO A 142 -5.01 -13.71 7.88
CA PRO A 142 -5.09 -14.74 6.85
C PRO A 142 -6.49 -14.82 6.27
N ILE A 143 -6.58 -15.18 4.99
CA ILE A 143 -7.85 -15.25 4.25
C ILE A 143 -8.23 -16.71 4.04
N ASP A 144 -9.46 -17.06 4.37
CA ASP A 144 -10.09 -18.29 3.90
C ASP A 144 -10.49 -18.11 2.43
N LYS A 145 -9.82 -18.83 1.53
CA LYS A 145 -10.03 -18.74 0.09
C LYS A 145 -11.37 -19.31 -0.38
N ALA A 146 -11.97 -20.23 0.37
CA ALA A 146 -13.23 -20.85 0.00
C ALA A 146 -14.40 -19.90 0.25
N THR A 147 -14.38 -19.24 1.41
CA THR A 147 -15.44 -18.32 1.87
C THR A 147 -15.15 -16.86 1.52
N LYS A 148 -13.91 -16.54 1.12
CA LYS A 148 -13.41 -15.17 0.87
C LYS A 148 -13.59 -14.27 2.09
N THR A 149 -13.29 -14.79 3.27
CA THR A 149 -13.34 -14.05 4.54
C THR A 149 -11.99 -14.04 5.22
N GLU A 150 -11.68 -12.96 5.93
CA GLU A 150 -10.58 -12.99 6.88
C GLU A 150 -10.87 -13.97 8.03
N ILE A 151 -9.86 -14.73 8.44
CA ILE A 151 -9.93 -15.60 9.61
C ILE A 151 -9.52 -14.75 10.81
N LEU A 152 -10.47 -13.97 11.34
CA LEU A 152 -10.21 -12.93 12.34
C LEU A 152 -9.51 -13.43 13.61
N SER A 153 -9.78 -14.68 14.02
CA SER A 153 -9.14 -15.32 15.17
C SER A 153 -7.64 -15.60 14.98
N ARG A 154 -7.14 -15.44 13.75
CA ARG A 154 -5.74 -15.66 13.36
C ARG A 154 -5.08 -14.40 12.84
N CYS A 155 -5.67 -13.22 13.07
CA CYS A 155 -4.98 -11.98 12.77
C CYS A 155 -3.80 -11.78 13.71
N GLU A 156 -2.71 -11.26 13.17
CA GLU A 156 -1.46 -11.03 13.88
C GLU A 156 -1.09 -9.55 13.83
N SER A 157 -0.73 -9.00 14.98
CA SER A 157 -0.18 -7.64 15.08
C SER A 157 1.32 -7.69 14.75
N ASN A 158 1.78 -6.71 13.98
CA ASN A 158 3.20 -6.59 13.68
C ASN A 158 3.93 -6.03 14.92
N PRO A 159 4.90 -6.75 15.52
CA PRO A 159 5.65 -6.25 16.68
C PRO A 159 6.54 -5.05 16.38
N TYR A 160 6.76 -4.74 15.10
CA TYR A 160 7.57 -3.59 14.66
C TYR A 160 6.74 -2.36 14.29
N TYR A 161 5.40 -2.39 14.43
CA TYR A 161 4.54 -1.26 14.11
C TYR A 161 4.79 -0.07 15.06
N GLU A 162 4.90 1.13 14.50
CA GLU A 162 5.11 2.39 15.23
C GLU A 162 4.01 3.41 14.84
N PRO A 163 3.01 3.67 15.72
CA PRO A 163 1.99 4.68 15.48
C PRO A 163 2.58 6.10 15.33
N TRP A 164 1.96 6.94 14.49
CA TRP A 164 2.49 8.27 14.14
C TRP A 164 1.46 9.42 14.12
N HIS A 165 0.19 9.16 14.45
CA HIS A 165 -0.88 10.16 14.59
C HIS A 165 -1.87 9.82 15.71
#